data_AF-A0A2V6RQ86-F1
#
_entry.id   AF-A0A2V6RQ86-F1
#
_cell.length_a   1.000
_cell.length_b   1.000
_cell.length_c   1.000
_cell.angle_alpha   90.00
_cell.angle_beta   90.00
_cell.angle_gamma   90.00
#
_symmetry.space_group_name_H-M   'P 1'
#
loop_
_entity.id
_entity.type
_entity.pdbx_description
1 polymer ?
#
loop_
_entity_poly.entity_id
_entity_poly.type
_entity_poly.pdbx_seq_one_letter_code
_entity_poly.pdbx_strand_id
1 'polypeptide(L)' 'MTVEFGVLIPTRESVMSGRMETAPLLTMAERAEAAGFDSVWIGDSLVARPRHEPLTLMAAIAARTRRVRIGTGVLLPALR' A
#
# COMPACT_ATOMS: atom_id res chain seq x y z
N MET A 1 1.45 -27.00 1.24
CA MET A 1 1.20 -25.59 0.88
C MET A 1 2.14 -24.73 1.71
N THR A 2 2.88 -23.83 1.07
CA THR A 2 3.70 -22.83 1.77
C THR A 2 2.81 -21.70 2.26
N VAL A 3 3.03 -21.23 3.49
CA VAL A 3 2.34 -20.06 4.04
C VAL A 3 3.02 -18.81 3.50
N GLU A 4 2.23 -17.86 3.00
CA GLU A 4 2.70 -16.56 2.53
C GLU A 4 2.26 -15.45 3.49
N PHE A 5 3.09 -14.42 3.65
CA PHE A 5 2.82 -13.27 4.50
C PHE A 5 2.75 -11.98 3.70
N GLY A 6 1.70 -11.19 3.95
CA GLY A 6 1.51 -9.87 3.37
C GLY A 6 1.43 -8.78 4.43
N VAL A 7 1.75 -7.55 4.05
CA VAL A 7 1.63 -6.37 4.92
C VAL A 7 0.75 -5.29 4.30
N LEU A 8 -0.12 -4.68 5.10
CA LEU A 8 -0.91 -3.53 4.71
C LEU A 8 -0.07 -2.25 4.88
N ILE A 9 0.08 -1.47 3.82
CA ILE A 9 0.71 -0.15 3.87
C ILE A 9 -0.23 0.80 4.64
N PRO A 10 0.27 1.53 5.65
CA PRO A 10 -0.56 2.25 6.63
C PRO A 10 -1.10 3.58 6.09
N THR A 11 -1.76 3.56 4.93
CA THR A 11 -2.29 4.75 4.26
C THR A 11 -3.32 5.49 5.11
N ARG A 12 -4.12 4.76 5.88
CA ARG A 12 -5.11 5.34 6.80
C ARG A 12 -4.43 6.02 7.98
N GLU A 13 -3.51 5.32 8.63
CA GLU A 13 -2.85 5.77 9.85
C GLU A 13 -1.96 6.98 9.56
N SER A 14 -1.29 7.00 8.40
CA SER A 14 -0.56 8.17 7.90
C SER A 14 -1.45 9.41 7.78
N VAL A 15 -2.62 9.30 7.15
CA VAL A 15 -3.54 10.44 7.04
C VAL A 15 -4.12 10.83 8.40
N MET A 16 -4.53 9.86 9.23
CA MET A 16 -5.07 10.13 10.57
C MET A 16 -4.06 10.82 11.50
N SER A 17 -2.76 10.63 11.27
CA SER A 17 -1.68 11.27 12.01
C SER A 17 -1.18 12.58 11.38
N GLY A 18 -1.84 13.07 10.32
CA GLY A 18 -1.44 14.29 9.61
C GLY A 18 -0.19 14.16 8.74
N ARG A 19 0.30 12.93 8.52
CA ARG A 19 1.50 12.63 7.72
C ARG A 19 1.09 12.20 6.32
N MET A 20 0.84 13.18 5.46
CA MET A 20 0.34 12.94 4.10
C MET A 20 1.44 12.60 3.09
N GLU A 21 2.70 12.58 3.51
CA GLU A 21 3.84 12.28 2.64
C GLU A 21 3.81 10.83 2.15
N THR A 22 4.04 10.65 0.85
CA THR A 22 4.11 9.30 0.25
C THR A 22 5.46 8.62 0.46
N ALA A 23 6.54 9.39 0.63
CA ALA A 23 7.90 8.83 0.73
C ALA A 23 8.06 7.79 1.86
N PRO A 24 7.53 7.99 3.08
CA PRO A 24 7.56 6.96 4.12
C PRO A 24 6.79 5.69 3.76
N LEU A 25 5.67 5.81 3.06
CA LEU A 25 4.87 4.67 2.60
C LEU A 25 5.61 3.83 1.56
N LEU A 26 6.26 4.50 0.60
CA LEU A 26 7.10 3.86 -0.41
C LEU A 26 8.30 3.16 0.24
N THR A 27 8.94 3.82 1.21
CA THR A 27 10.06 3.24 1.98
C THR A 27 9.62 2.00 2.75
N MET A 28 8.39 1.99 3.28
CA MET A 28 7.85 0.81 3.96
C MET A 28 7.63 -0.36 3.00
N ALA A 29 7.19 -0.12 1.77
CA ALA A 29 7.04 -1.17 0.77
C ALA A 29 8.39 -1.79 0.36
N GLU A 30 9.43 -0.97 0.17
CA GLU A 30 10.80 -1.44 -0.06
C GLU A 30 11.33 -2.28 1.10
N ARG A 31 11.07 -1.84 2.35
CA ARG A 31 11.46 -2.57 3.55
C ARG A 31 10.71 -3.90 3.69
N ALA A 32 9.44 -3.94 3.33
CA ALA A 32 8.65 -5.17 3.33
C ALA A 32 9.24 -6.20 2.33
N GLU A 33 9.59 -5.76 1.12
CA GLU A 33 10.27 -6.62 0.15
C GLU A 33 11.64 -7.10 0.65
N ALA A 34 12.45 -6.20 1.23
CA ALA A 34 13.76 -6.53 1.77
C ALA A 34 13.68 -7.52 2.95
N ALA A 35 12.59 -7.45 3.73
CA ALA A 35 12.31 -8.35 4.84
C ALA A 35 11.71 -9.71 4.40
N GLY A 36 11.42 -9.90 3.12
CA GLY A 36 10.92 -11.17 2.57
C GLY A 36 9.41 -11.34 2.65
N PHE A 37 8.63 -10.27 2.79
CA PHE A 37 7.17 -10.36 2.62
C PHE A 37 6.82 -10.70 1.17
N ASP A 38 5.80 -11.54 0.99
CA ASP A 38 5.33 -11.98 -0.32
C ASP A 38 4.45 -10.94 -1.00
N SER A 39 3.77 -10.09 -0.21
CA SER A 39 2.86 -9.07 -0.74
C SER A 39 2.74 -7.80 0.09
N VAL A 40 2.43 -6.69 -0.58
CA VAL A 40 2.06 -5.41 0.02
C VAL A 40 0.68 -4.98 -0.46
N TRP A 41 -0.12 -4.43 0.46
CA TRP A 41 -1.52 -4.13 0.22
C TRP A 41 -1.83 -2.66 0.48
N ILE A 42 -2.64 -2.04 -0.38
CA ILE A 42 -3.05 -0.64 -0.28
C ILE A 42 -4.58 -0.57 -0.11
N GLY A 43 -5.06 0.18 0.87
CA GLY A 43 -6.50 0.38 1.06
C GLY A 43 -7.04 1.56 0.24
N ASP A 44 -8.28 1.42 -0.27
CA ASP A 44 -9.03 2.47 -0.98
C ASP A 44 -10.11 3.08 -0.06
N SER A 45 -10.19 4.40 0.01
CA SER A 45 -11.26 5.09 0.74
C SER A 45 -11.35 6.56 0.33
N LEU A 46 -12.49 6.93 -0.25
CA LEU A 46 -12.78 8.31 -0.65
C LEU A 46 -13.61 9.06 0.39
N VAL A 47 -14.53 8.37 1.06
CA VAL A 47 -15.57 9.01 1.90
C VAL A 47 -15.29 8.93 3.40
N ALA A 48 -14.67 7.87 3.90
CA ALA A 48 -14.64 7.57 5.33
C ALA A 48 -13.38 8.07 6.06
N ARG A 49 -12.27 8.25 5.34
CA ARG A 49 -11.04 9.00 5.71
C ARG A 49 -10.23 9.04 4.41
N PRO A 50 -10.00 10.21 3.79
CA PRO A 50 -9.30 10.28 2.51
C PRO A 50 -7.96 9.55 2.60
N ARG A 51 -7.65 8.69 1.62
CA ARG A 51 -6.35 8.03 1.49
C ARG A 51 -5.67 8.53 0.22
N HIS A 52 -4.38 8.23 0.09
CA HIS A 52 -3.71 8.32 -1.20
C HIS A 52 -4.46 7.47 -2.23
N GLU A 53 -4.52 7.96 -3.47
CA GLU A 53 -5.12 7.22 -4.57
C GLU A 53 -4.35 5.88 -4.75
N PRO A 54 -4.99 4.71 -4.52
CA PRO A 54 -4.30 3.44 -4.42
C PRO A 54 -3.63 3.00 -5.73
N LEU A 55 -4.19 3.28 -6.91
CA LEU A 55 -3.57 2.82 -8.16
C LEU A 55 -2.26 3.57 -8.46
N THR A 56 -2.25 4.87 -8.20
CA THR A 56 -1.07 5.74 -8.30
C THR A 56 -0.01 5.35 -7.28
N LEU A 57 -0.42 5.05 -6.03
CA LEU A 57 0.51 4.57 -5.01
C LEU A 57 1.07 3.18 -5.36
N MET A 58 0.24 2.27 -5.90
CA MET A 58 0.69 0.98 -6.41
C MET A 58 1.71 1.13 -7.53
N ALA A 59 1.49 2.04 -8.49
CA ALA A 59 2.45 2.32 -9.55
C ALA A 59 3.79 2.82 -9.01
N ALA A 60 3.76 3.72 -8.01
CA ALA A 60 4.97 4.20 -7.35
C ALA A 60 5.71 3.10 -6.57
N ILE A 61 4.98 2.18 -5.92
CA ILE A 61 5.57 1.00 -5.28
C ILE A 61 6.20 0.07 -6.33
N ALA A 62 5.49 -0.22 -7.41
CA ALA A 62 5.96 -1.07 -8.49
C ALA A 62 7.24 -0.55 -9.15
N ALA A 63 7.42 0.78 -9.21
CA ALA A 63 8.66 1.39 -9.69
C ALA A 63 9.86 1.21 -8.74
N ARG A 64 9.62 0.89 -7.47
CA ARG A 64 10.61 0.84 -6.39
C ARG A 64 10.88 -0.57 -5.84
N THR A 65 10.04 -1.54 -6.17
CA THR A 65 10.18 -2.94 -5.77
C THR A 65 10.33 -3.86 -7.00
N ARG A 66 10.78 -5.10 -6.79
CA ARG A 66 11.13 -6.02 -7.90
C ARG A 66 10.48 -7.40 -7.82
N ARG A 67 10.03 -7.83 -6.65
CA ARG A 67 9.56 -9.20 -6.36
C ARG A 67 8.24 -9.22 -5.60
N VAL A 68 8.03 -8.28 -4.67
CA VAL A 68 6.84 -8.29 -3.83
C VAL A 68 5.59 -8.08 -4.67
N ARG A 69 4.54 -8.90 -4.44
CA ARG A 69 3.25 -8.71 -5.11
C ARG A 69 2.56 -7.48 -4.53
N ILE A 70 1.89 -6.71 -5.38
CA ILE A 70 1.24 -5.47 -5.01
C ILE A 70 -0.26 -5.62 -5.27
N GLY A 71 -1.09 -5.30 -4.28
CA GLY A 71 -2.54 -5.42 -4.42
C GLY A 71 -3.32 -4.38 -3.63
N THR A 72 -4.61 -4.31 -3.89
CA THR A 72 -5.54 -3.50 -3.10
C THR A 72 -6.29 -4.37 -2.08
N GLY A 73 -6.48 -3.86 -0.87
CA GLY A 73 -7.28 -4.51 0.18
C GLY A 73 -8.32 -3.54 0.76
N VAL A 74 -9.37 -3.16 0.04
CA VAL A 74 -9.83 -3.57 -1.31
C VAL A 74 -9.95 -2.33 -2.21
N LEU A 75 -9.95 -2.50 -3.54
CA LEU A 75 -10.35 -1.45 -4.48
C LEU A 75 -11.87 -1.25 -4.41
N LEU A 76 -12.36 -0.01 -4.48
CA LEU A 76 -13.79 0.29 -4.50
C LEU A 76 -14.22 0.70 -5.93
N PRO A 77 -14.46 -0.26 -6.85
CA PRO A 77 -14.71 0.04 -8.26
C PRO A 77 -15.98 0.87 -8.50
N ALA A 78 -16.99 0.75 -7.63
CA ALA A 78 -18.22 1.53 -7.76
C ALA A 78 -18.06 3.03 -7.41
N LEU A 79 -16.89 3.44 -6.88
CA LEU A 79 -16.60 4.83 -6.50
C LEU A 79 -15.55 5.49 -7.41
N ARG A 80 -15.35 4.97 -8.62
CA ARG A 80 -14.32 5.41 -9.57
C ARG A 80 -14.88 5.69 -10.95
#